data_AF-A0A7G8D6D7-F1
#
_entry.id   AF-A0A7G8D6D7-F1
#
_cell.length_a   1.000
_cell.length_b   1.000
_cell.length_c   1.000
_cell.angle_alpha   90.00
_cell.angle_beta   90.00
_cell.angle_gamma   90.00
#
_symmetry.space_group_name_H-M   'P 1'
#
loop_
_entity.id
_entity.type
_entity.pdbx_description
1 polymer ?
#
loop_
_entity_poly.entity_id
_entity_poly.type
_entity_poly.pdbx_seq_one_letter_code
_entity_poly.pdbx_strand_id
1 'polypeptide(L)'
;MKASSCLEDLNLQRLDKALDHCNAVVVSHPGNPVPLTDRSLIQTLMGRDEEACADVSQALSLLKDQNKSRDPLLEHELDVRQQSCKQRDTMAGNG
;
A
#
# COMPACT_ATOMS: atom_id res chain seq x y z
N MET A 1 14.84 -2.33 13.74
CA MET A 1 13.57 -3.05 14.01
C MET A 1 12.94 -3.33 12.66
N LYS A 2 12.56 -4.58 12.37
CA LYS A 2 11.75 -4.88 11.17
C LYS A 2 10.40 -4.20 11.38
N ALA A 3 9.85 -3.53 10.37
CA ALA A 3 8.46 -3.12 10.45
C ALA A 3 7.63 -4.41 10.61
N SER A 4 6.86 -4.51 11.69
CA SER A 4 5.87 -5.56 11.81
C SER A 4 4.88 -5.38 10.67
N SER A 5 4.72 -6.39 9.80
CA SER A 5 3.68 -6.34 8.78
C SER A 5 2.33 -6.23 9.48
N CYS A 6 1.47 -5.33 9.03
CA CYS A 6 0.14 -5.20 9.61
C CYS A 6 -0.83 -6.32 9.15
N LEU A 7 -0.32 -7.25 8.35
CA LEU A 7 -1.05 -8.43 7.88
C LEU A 7 -0.82 -9.64 8.79
N GLU A 8 0.01 -9.52 9.82
CA GLU A 8 0.14 -10.53 10.88
C GLU A 8 -1.24 -10.72 11.54
N ASP A 9 -1.78 -11.93 11.49
CA ASP A 9 -3.13 -12.30 11.93
C ASP A 9 -4.30 -11.65 11.17
N LEU A 10 -4.12 -11.35 9.86
CA LEU A 10 -5.21 -10.85 9.01
C LEU A 10 -6.45 -11.76 9.09
N ASN A 11 -7.55 -11.17 9.56
CA ASN A 11 -8.86 -11.78 9.54
C ASN A 11 -9.76 -11.06 8.51
N LEU A 12 -10.09 -11.75 7.42
CA LEU A 12 -10.92 -11.21 6.34
C LEU A 12 -12.35 -10.84 6.77
N GLN A 13 -12.83 -11.35 7.91
CA GLN A 13 -14.12 -10.95 8.48
C GLN A 13 -14.02 -9.68 9.33
N ARG A 14 -12.81 -9.14 9.55
CA ARG A 14 -12.52 -8.01 10.45
C ARG A 14 -11.61 -6.99 9.78
N LEU A 15 -11.89 -6.66 8.52
CA LEU A 15 -11.06 -5.74 7.73
C LEU A 15 -10.92 -4.35 8.37
N ASP A 16 -11.93 -3.83 9.05
CA ASP A 16 -11.80 -2.55 9.78
C ASP A 16 -10.71 -2.60 10.86
N LYS A 17 -10.63 -3.72 11.61
CA LYS A 17 -9.58 -3.89 12.63
C LYS A 17 -8.21 -4.06 12.01
N ALA A 18 -8.12 -4.76 10.89
CA ALA A 18 -6.88 -4.88 10.13
C ALA A 18 -6.43 -3.49 9.64
N LEU A 19 -7.36 -2.67 9.15
CA LEU A 19 -7.07 -1.31 8.71
C LEU A 19 -6.58 -0.42 9.86
N ASP A 20 -7.21 -0.49 11.04
CA ASP A 20 -6.76 0.24 12.23
C ASP A 20 -5.34 -0.16 12.63
N HIS A 21 -5.03 -1.46 12.60
CA HIS A 21 -3.68 -1.95 12.86
C HIS A 21 -2.68 -1.44 11.80
N CYS A 22 -3.03 -1.51 10.51
CA CYS A 22 -2.21 -0.99 9.44
C CYS A 22 -1.96 0.51 9.56
N ASN A 23 -2.96 1.30 9.96
CA ASN A 23 -2.78 2.73 10.23
C ASN A 23 -1.72 2.98 11.31
N ALA A 24 -1.74 2.22 12.41
CA ALA A 24 -0.74 2.34 13.46
C ALA A 24 0.67 1.98 12.98
N VAL A 25 0.81 0.94 12.14
CA VAL A 25 2.10 0.53 11.59
C VAL A 25 2.66 1.57 10.62
N VAL A 26 1.81 2.14 9.74
CA VAL A 26 2.20 3.21 8.79
C VAL A 26 2.72 4.44 9.55
N VAL A 27 1.99 4.88 10.58
CA VAL A 27 2.40 6.02 11.42
C VAL A 27 3.74 5.76 12.12
N SER A 28 3.98 4.52 12.55
CA SER A 28 5.21 4.15 13.24
C SER A 28 6.43 4.03 12.30
N HIS A 29 6.22 3.97 10.98
CA HIS A 29 7.28 3.74 9.99
C HIS A 29 7.15 4.67 8.76
N PRO A 30 7.21 5.99 8.92
CA PRO A 30 6.87 6.96 7.86
C PRO A 30 7.79 6.93 6.63
N GLY A 31 8.98 6.33 6.74
CA GLY A 31 9.93 6.17 5.64
C GLY A 31 9.98 4.75 5.06
N ASN A 32 9.10 3.84 5.47
CA ASN A 32 9.08 2.47 4.97
C ASN A 32 7.92 2.30 3.98
N PRO A 33 8.16 1.88 2.72
CA PRO A 33 7.10 1.62 1.76
C PRO A 33 6.24 0.39 2.10
N VAL A 34 6.78 -0.60 2.83
CA VAL A 34 6.09 -1.88 3.08
C VAL A 34 4.74 -1.70 3.82
N PRO A 35 4.64 -0.95 4.92
CA PRO A 35 3.35 -0.71 5.59
C PRO A 35 2.28 -0.05 4.72
N LEU A 36 2.68 0.80 3.77
CA LEU A 36 1.75 1.41 2.81
C LEU A 36 1.26 0.36 1.81
N THR A 37 2.15 -0.51 1.32
CA THR A 37 1.76 -1.65 0.47
C THR A 37 0.76 -2.56 1.20
N ASP A 38 1.04 -2.92 2.45
CA ASP A 38 0.14 -3.76 3.25
C ASP A 38 -1.23 -3.09 3.46
N ARG A 39 -1.26 -1.79 3.80
CA ARG A 39 -2.51 -1.04 3.97
C ARG A 39 -3.31 -0.93 2.66
N SER A 40 -2.63 -0.76 1.52
CA SER A 40 -3.28 -0.71 0.20
C SER A 40 -4.03 -2.00 -0.12
N LEU A 41 -3.51 -3.16 0.31
CA LEU A 41 -4.18 -4.45 0.16
C LEU A 41 -5.48 -4.48 0.98
N ILE A 42 -5.44 -4.05 2.24
CA ILE A 42 -6.63 -4.01 3.10
C ILE A 42 -7.70 -3.08 2.51
N GLN A 43 -7.31 -1.89 2.05
CA GLN A 43 -8.23 -0.94 1.42
C GLN A 43 -8.85 -1.51 0.14
N THR A 44 -8.06 -2.20 -0.70
CA THR A 44 -8.58 -2.90 -1.89
C THR A 44 -9.61 -3.96 -1.50
N LEU A 45 -9.36 -4.76 -0.46
CA LEU A 45 -10.31 -5.78 0.03
C LEU A 45 -11.61 -5.15 0.56
N MET A 46 -11.56 -3.90 0.98
CA MET A 46 -12.72 -3.13 1.45
C MET A 46 -13.42 -2.34 0.32
N GLY A 47 -12.94 -2.41 -0.93
CA GLY A 47 -13.45 -1.62 -2.05
C GLY A 47 -13.08 -0.13 -2.02
N ARG A 48 -12.10 0.24 -1.20
CA ARG A 48 -11.56 1.61 -1.06
C ARG A 48 -10.40 1.83 -2.03
N ASP A 49 -10.73 1.75 -3.32
CA ASP A 49 -9.73 1.74 -4.40
C ASP A 49 -8.94 3.06 -4.48
N GLU A 50 -9.56 4.20 -4.21
CA GLU A 50 -8.89 5.50 -4.23
C GLU A 50 -7.81 5.60 -3.15
N GLU A 51 -8.15 5.21 -1.91
CA GLU A 51 -7.20 5.21 -0.80
C GLU A 51 -6.07 4.18 -1.01
N ALA A 52 -6.40 3.01 -1.55
CA ALA A 52 -5.40 2.00 -1.93
C ALA A 52 -4.41 2.56 -2.97
N CYS A 53 -4.92 3.27 -3.98
CA CYS A 53 -4.09 3.88 -5.01
C CYS A 53 -3.24 5.04 -4.49
N ALA A 54 -3.74 5.80 -3.50
CA ALA A 54 -2.95 6.82 -2.81
C ALA A 54 -1.77 6.19 -2.04
N ASP A 55 -2.00 5.08 -1.33
CA ASP A 55 -0.95 4.34 -0.63
C ASP A 55 0.12 3.78 -1.57
N VAL A 56 -0.29 3.18 -2.69
CA VAL A 56 0.63 2.69 -3.74
C VAL A 56 1.51 3.83 -4.27
N SER A 57 0.90 4.98 -4.56
CA SER A 57 1.61 6.16 -5.07
C SER A 57 2.63 6.67 -4.04
N GLN A 58 2.25 6.72 -2.76
CA GLN A 58 3.16 7.14 -1.69
C GLN A 58 4.31 6.14 -1.49
N ALA A 59 4.04 4.83 -1.54
CA ALA A 59 5.06 3.79 -1.42
C ALA A 59 6.10 3.86 -2.56
N LEU A 60 5.66 4.11 -3.80
CA LEU A 60 6.55 4.32 -4.94
C LEU A 60 7.44 5.55 -4.79
N SER A 61 6.89 6.66 -4.27
CA SER A 61 7.69 7.87 -3.96
C SER A 61 8.76 7.56 -2.92
N LEU A 62 8.42 6.84 -1.86
CA LEU A 62 9.40 6.44 -0.83
C LEU A 62 10.52 5.54 -1.37
N LEU A 63 10.23 4.64 -2.32
CA LEU A 63 11.26 3.82 -2.99
C LEU A 63 12.19 4.64 -3.89
N LYS A 64 11.68 5.72 -4.48
CA LYS A 64 12.48 6.61 -5.33
C LYS A 64 13.41 7.49 -4.52
N ASP A 65 12.92 8.00 -3.39
CA ASP A 65 13.66 8.87 -2.47
C ASP A 65 14.71 8.09 -1.66
N GLN A 66 14.47 6.80 -1.41
CA GLN A 66 15.44 5.93 -0.76
C GLN A 66 16.58 5.58 -1.71
N ASN A 67 17.72 6.24 -1.54
CA ASN A 67 18.99 5.97 -2.20
C ASN A 67 19.65 4.64 -1.74
N LYS A 68 18.84 3.67 -1.31
CA LYS A 68 19.23 2.33 -0.82
C LYS A 68 18.76 1.28 -1.82
N SER A 69 19.39 0.09 -1.75
CA SER A 69 19.04 -1.10 -2.54
C SER A 69 17.52 -1.28 -2.60
N ARG A 70 16.92 -0.92 -3.74
CA ARG A 70 15.51 -1.17 -4.01
C ARG A 70 15.31 -2.67 -4.01
N ASP A 71 14.32 -3.14 -3.26
CA ASP A 71 13.85 -4.51 -3.42
C ASP A 71 13.15 -4.58 -4.78
N PRO A 72 13.72 -5.24 -5.80
CA PRO A 72 13.16 -5.22 -7.15
C PRO A 72 11.78 -5.91 -7.20
N LEU A 73 11.51 -6.82 -6.27
CA LEU A 73 10.21 -7.47 -6.18
C LEU A 73 9.15 -6.49 -5.69
N LEU A 74 9.45 -5.72 -4.65
CA LEU A 74 8.54 -4.71 -4.13
C LEU A 74 8.29 -3.58 -5.13
N GLU A 75 9.34 -3.13 -5.85
CA GLU A 75 9.20 -2.14 -6.92
C GLU A 75 8.29 -2.66 -8.04
N HIS A 76 8.51 -3.90 -8.50
CA HIS A 76 7.68 -4.50 -9.53
C HIS A 76 6.21 -4.67 -9.08
N GLU A 77 5.97 -5.12 -7.85
CA GLU A 77 4.62 -5.23 -7.30
C GLU A 77 3.89 -3.88 -7.31
N LEU A 78 4.55 -2.83 -6.81
CA LEU A 78 3.97 -1.50 -6.74
C LEU A 78 3.73 -0.89 -8.12
N ASP A 79 4.60 -1.14 -9.09
CA ASP A 79 4.37 -0.72 -10.48
C ASP A 79 3.12 -1.39 -11.07
N VAL A 80 2.94 -2.71 -10.88
CA VAL A 80 1.75 -3.43 -11.35
C VAL A 80 0.46 -2.86 -10.72
N ARG A 81 0.49 -2.59 -9.40
CA ARG A 81 -0.63 -1.97 -8.70
C ARG A 81 -0.91 -0.56 -9.23
N GLN A 82 0.13 0.23 -9.48
CA GLN A 82 0.01 1.58 -10.02
C GLN A 82 -0.59 1.59 -11.43
N GLN A 83 -0.24 0.62 -12.29
CA GLN A 83 -0.89 0.48 -13.59
C GLN A 83 -2.38 0.16 -13.44
N SER A 84 -2.72 -0.71 -12.48
CA SER A 84 -4.12 -1.03 -12.18
C SER A 84 -4.90 0.22 -11.73
N CYS A 85 -4.29 1.08 -10.91
CA CYS A 85 -4.87 2.37 -10.52
C CYS A 85 -5.13 3.29 -11.72
N LYS A 86 -4.13 3.50 -12.58
CA LYS A 86 -4.28 4.33 -13.79
C LYS A 86 -5.35 3.81 -14.73
N GLN A 87 -5.44 2.48 -14.85
CA GLN A 87 -6.48 1.84 -15.67
C GLN A 87 -7.87 2.11 -15.08
N ARG A 88 -8.04 2.03 -13.76
CA ARG A 88 -9.31 2.39 -13.09
C ARG A 88 -9.67 3.86 -13.31
N ASP A 89 -8.72 4.78 -13.14
CA ASP A 89 -8.96 6.21 -13.35
C ASP A 89 -9.42 6.51 -14.78
N THR A 90 -8.79 5.85 -15.76
CA THR A 90 -9.16 5.95 -17.18
C THR A 90 -10.58 5.42 -17.41
N MET A 91 -10.96 4.30 -16.79
CA MET A 91 -12.32 3.74 -16.89
C MET A 91 -13.36 4.60 -16.17
N ALA A 92 -12.98 5.29 -15.10
CA ALA A 92 -13.83 6.22 -14.37
C ALA A 92 -14.01 7.58 -15.09
N GLY A 93 -13.20 7.86 -16.12
CA GLY A 93 -13.23 9.13 -16.86
C GLY A 93 -12.50 10.27 -16.16
N ASN A 94 -11.61 9.97 -15.21
CA ASN A 94 -10.86 10.93 -14.41
C ASN A 94 -9.46 11.26 -15.00
N GLY A 95 -9.23 10.91 -16.27
CA GLY A 95 -7.94 11.01 -16.96
C GLY A 95 -7.56 12.39 -17.48
#